data_AF-A0A3P3W6F5-F1
#
_entry.id   AF-A0A3P3W6F5-F1
#
_cell.length_a   1.000
_cell.length_b   1.000
_cell.length_c   1.000
_cell.angle_alpha   90.00
_cell.angle_beta   90.00
_cell.angle_gamma   90.00
#
_symmetry.space_group_name_H-M   'P 1'
#
loop_
_entity.id
_entity.type
_entity.pdbx_description
1 polymer ?
#
loop_
_entity_poly.entity_id
_entity_poly.type
_entity_poly.pdbx_seq_one_letter_code
_entity_poly.pdbx_strand_id
1 'polypeptide(L)'
;MLTSLIKGCPILFTLYRSASNIKLIIEDNKSCPFFFIGKGFSEKSNSYDNFENIVIELVKSEIIRVVYFNEANYQIFCIDLVKKSCYDNFKEWLISSEEQFIIRIQNRDCSDEPKTNYIDTLQNIIWNDNLIDEKPYYNFNEYLKDGKHGYNQEFAIRTTLSNFFTPNEELFYSEKKTNKEELADFLIVYKKAIIIIESKFTISTKQNKFNDAIVKAISQLNEAENIIYDKPEKIQNILIKDSLKELQVCLKICLFNNDGRDLAKAFKNVGASYNKDLLPIFISVSSFNQYLGYSKIQNELHYKQNIIQNLISIRYKFKDKELIVIDGFNSEIGAVTLL
;
A
#
# COMPACT_ATOMS: atom_id res chain seq x y z
N MET A 1 1.42 -11.81 -15.81
CA MET A 1 2.10 -12.12 -14.55
C MET A 1 1.22 -12.90 -13.56
N LEU A 2 0.26 -12.29 -12.83
CA LEU A 2 -0.50 -13.00 -11.77
C LEU A 2 -1.20 -14.27 -12.29
N THR A 3 -1.89 -14.20 -13.43
CA THR A 3 -2.57 -15.36 -14.01
C THR A 3 -1.60 -16.46 -14.44
N SER A 4 -0.46 -16.13 -15.05
CA SER A 4 0.56 -17.10 -15.46
C SER A 4 1.20 -17.78 -14.24
N LEU A 5 1.43 -17.01 -13.18
CA LEU A 5 1.96 -17.52 -11.92
C LEU A 5 0.97 -18.39 -11.14
N ILE A 6 -0.31 -18.05 -11.13
CA ILE A 6 -1.34 -18.88 -10.53
C ILE A 6 -1.51 -20.19 -11.32
N LYS A 7 -1.45 -20.14 -12.65
CA LYS A 7 -1.60 -21.29 -13.56
C LYS A 7 -0.35 -22.15 -13.71
N GLY A 8 0.70 -21.93 -12.91
CA GLY A 8 1.90 -22.77 -12.96
C GLY A 8 2.74 -22.59 -14.22
N CYS A 9 2.62 -21.47 -14.94
CA CYS A 9 3.46 -21.25 -16.13
C CYS A 9 4.94 -21.16 -15.72
N PRO A 10 5.87 -21.80 -16.47
CA PRO A 10 7.30 -21.67 -16.24
C PRO A 10 7.75 -20.21 -16.33
N ILE A 11 8.70 -19.83 -15.50
CA ILE A 11 9.25 -18.47 -15.48
C ILE A 11 10.72 -18.53 -15.86
N LEU A 12 11.13 -17.65 -16.78
CA LEU A 12 12.52 -17.49 -17.19
C LEU A 12 13.05 -16.18 -16.65
N PHE A 13 14.18 -16.24 -15.96
CA PHE A 13 14.95 -15.09 -15.53
C PHE A 13 16.23 -15.03 -16.35
N THR A 14 16.40 -14.03 -17.20
CA THR A 14 17.57 -13.90 -18.08
C THR A 14 18.41 -12.71 -17.63
N LEU A 15 19.67 -12.97 -17.25
CA LEU A 15 20.66 -11.94 -16.98
C LEU A 15 21.41 -11.62 -18.28
N TYR A 16 21.38 -10.36 -18.70
CA TYR A 16 22.13 -9.87 -19.85
C TYR A 16 23.37 -9.12 -19.41
N ARG A 17 24.54 -9.52 -19.92
CA ARG A 17 25.80 -8.80 -19.75
C ARG A 17 25.83 -7.61 -20.70
N SER A 18 25.97 -6.40 -20.16
CA SER A 18 26.40 -5.23 -20.93
C SER A 18 27.64 -4.61 -20.28
N ALA A 19 28.42 -3.85 -21.05
CA ALA A 19 29.71 -3.29 -20.61
C ALA A 19 29.65 -2.41 -19.35
N SER A 20 28.46 -2.01 -18.89
CA SER A 20 28.28 -1.09 -17.75
C SER A 20 27.23 -1.52 -16.71
N ASN A 21 26.41 -2.54 -16.96
CA ASN A 21 25.37 -3.03 -16.04
C ASN A 21 24.86 -4.42 -16.48
N ILE A 22 24.27 -5.17 -15.55
CA ILE A 22 23.58 -6.44 -15.85
C ILE A 22 22.07 -6.23 -15.72
N LYS A 23 21.32 -6.64 -16.74
CA LYS A 23 19.85 -6.50 -16.78
C LYS A 23 19.21 -7.86 -16.49
N LEU A 24 18.32 -7.91 -15.50
CA LEU A 24 17.44 -9.06 -15.29
C LEU A 24 16.16 -8.89 -16.11
N ILE A 25 15.82 -9.89 -16.92
CA ILE A 25 14.56 -9.97 -17.68
C ILE A 25 13.76 -11.14 -17.13
N ILE A 26 12.47 -10.93 -16.88
CA ILE A 26 11.53 -11.96 -16.44
C ILE A 26 10.60 -12.28 -17.62
N GLU A 27 10.38 -13.56 -17.95
CA GLU A 27 9.44 -13.98 -18.99
C GLU A 27 8.52 -15.09 -18.47
N ASP A 28 7.21 -14.91 -18.55
CA ASP A 28 6.19 -15.88 -18.08
C ASP A 28 5.28 -16.43 -19.21
N ASN A 29 5.14 -15.70 -20.33
CA ASN A 29 4.38 -16.11 -21.52
C ASN A 29 5.05 -15.62 -22.81
N LYS A 30 5.33 -16.53 -23.77
CA LYS A 30 5.94 -16.20 -25.07
C LYS A 30 5.14 -15.19 -25.90
N SER A 31 3.82 -15.13 -25.75
CA SER A 31 2.95 -14.22 -26.51
C SER A 31 2.65 -12.90 -25.81
N CYS A 32 2.92 -12.79 -24.50
CA CYS A 32 2.72 -11.57 -23.73
C CYS A 32 3.70 -11.51 -22.54
N PRO A 33 5.01 -11.37 -22.81
CA PRO A 33 6.02 -11.31 -21.76
C PRO A 33 5.82 -10.07 -20.88
N PHE A 34 5.74 -10.27 -19.58
CA PHE A 34 5.83 -9.17 -18.62
C PHE A 34 7.28 -8.69 -18.51
N PHE A 35 7.55 -7.42 -18.82
CA PHE A 35 8.91 -6.88 -18.72
C PHE A 35 9.09 -6.08 -17.43
N PHE A 36 10.13 -6.42 -16.67
CA PHE A 36 10.60 -5.61 -15.54
C PHE A 36 12.08 -5.30 -15.76
N ILE A 37 12.40 -4.02 -15.93
CA ILE A 37 13.78 -3.53 -15.95
C ILE A 37 13.96 -2.79 -14.65
N GLY A 38 14.91 -3.22 -13.84
CA GLY A 38 15.10 -2.59 -12.57
C GLY A 38 16.56 -2.39 -12.23
N LYS A 39 16.83 -1.22 -11.66
CA LYS A 39 18.14 -0.72 -11.25
C LYS A 39 17.97 0.02 -9.94
N GLY A 40 18.95 -0.06 -9.05
CA GLY A 40 18.98 0.60 -7.75
C GLY A 40 18.12 -0.04 -6.68
N PHE A 41 17.86 -1.36 -6.72
CA PHE A 41 17.07 -2.01 -5.67
C PHE A 41 17.87 -2.39 -4.44
N SER A 42 19.17 -2.60 -4.60
CA SER A 42 20.07 -2.93 -3.51
C SER A 42 21.46 -2.37 -3.75
N GLU A 43 22.26 -2.36 -2.71
CA GLU A 43 23.67 -2.00 -2.80
C GLU A 43 24.41 -2.92 -3.78
N LYS A 44 25.49 -2.40 -4.36
CA LYS A 44 26.38 -3.20 -5.20
C LYS A 44 26.97 -4.36 -4.39
N SER A 45 27.19 -5.48 -5.07
CA SER A 45 27.84 -6.62 -4.47
C SER A 45 29.32 -6.35 -4.21
N ASN A 46 29.75 -6.62 -2.98
CA ASN A 46 31.16 -6.60 -2.60
C ASN A 46 31.96 -7.75 -3.24
N SER A 47 31.28 -8.78 -3.74
CA SER A 47 31.92 -9.98 -4.31
C SER A 47 31.83 -10.04 -5.83
N TYR A 48 30.93 -9.28 -6.45
CA TYR A 48 30.68 -9.30 -7.89
C TYR A 48 30.47 -7.88 -8.41
N ASP A 49 31.55 -7.28 -8.92
CA ASP A 49 31.52 -5.95 -9.49
C ASP A 49 30.47 -5.87 -10.61
N ASN A 50 29.70 -4.77 -10.63
CA ASN A 50 28.58 -4.51 -11.55
C ASN A 50 27.29 -5.30 -11.30
N PHE A 51 27.21 -6.07 -10.22
CA PHE A 51 25.95 -6.65 -9.75
C PHE A 51 25.42 -5.93 -8.53
N GLU A 52 24.10 -5.90 -8.41
CA GLU A 52 23.41 -5.62 -7.16
C GLU A 52 23.32 -6.88 -6.30
N ASN A 53 23.40 -6.72 -4.97
CA ASN A 53 23.33 -7.85 -4.03
C ASN A 53 22.09 -8.71 -4.24
N ILE A 54 20.93 -8.10 -4.51
CA ILE A 54 19.68 -8.84 -4.71
C ILE A 54 19.74 -9.80 -5.91
N VAL A 55 20.48 -9.46 -6.96
CA VAL A 55 20.67 -10.33 -8.13
C VAL A 55 21.54 -11.53 -7.76
N ILE A 56 22.59 -11.31 -6.98
CA ILE A 56 23.47 -12.38 -6.50
C ILE A 56 22.71 -13.32 -5.57
N GLU A 57 21.89 -12.78 -4.67
CA GLU A 57 21.04 -13.59 -3.80
C GLU A 57 20.02 -14.40 -4.61
N LEU A 58 19.37 -13.79 -5.61
CA LEU A 58 18.48 -14.50 -6.53
C LEU A 58 19.16 -15.68 -7.22
N VAL A 59 20.41 -15.53 -7.66
CA VAL A 59 21.20 -16.61 -8.28
C VAL A 59 21.49 -17.72 -7.27
N LYS A 60 21.85 -17.37 -6.04
CA LYS A 60 22.19 -18.35 -4.98
C LYS A 60 20.97 -19.09 -4.42
N SER A 61 19.82 -18.42 -4.30
CA SER A 61 18.64 -18.98 -3.65
C SER A 61 18.05 -20.14 -4.44
N GLU A 62 17.62 -21.21 -3.78
CA GLU A 62 16.87 -22.30 -4.42
C GLU A 62 15.35 -22.09 -4.33
N ILE A 63 14.93 -21.28 -3.36
CA ILE A 63 13.53 -20.93 -3.10
C ILE A 63 13.40 -19.42 -3.26
N ILE A 64 12.47 -19.01 -4.12
CA ILE A 64 12.15 -17.61 -4.39
C ILE A 64 10.70 -17.41 -4.01
N ARG A 65 10.46 -16.64 -2.96
CA ARG A 65 9.12 -16.32 -2.52
C ARG A 65 8.58 -15.11 -3.26
N VAL A 66 7.48 -15.29 -3.98
CA VAL A 66 6.81 -14.22 -4.71
C VAL A 66 5.54 -13.83 -3.99
N VAL A 67 5.44 -12.56 -3.63
CA VAL A 67 4.28 -11.98 -2.93
C VAL A 67 3.62 -10.94 -3.84
N TYR A 68 2.33 -11.13 -4.09
CA TYR A 68 1.50 -10.22 -4.88
C TYR A 68 0.68 -9.33 -3.99
N PHE A 69 0.73 -8.04 -4.28
CA PHE A 69 -0.10 -7.03 -3.63
C PHE A 69 -1.12 -6.47 -4.62
N ASN A 70 -2.33 -6.14 -4.15
CA ASN A 70 -3.32 -5.40 -4.96
C ASN A 70 -3.02 -3.89 -4.95
N GLU A 71 -3.86 -3.13 -5.65
CA GLU A 71 -3.87 -1.67 -5.69
C GLU A 71 -4.00 -0.98 -4.32
N ALA A 72 -4.42 -1.72 -3.29
CA ALA A 72 -4.47 -1.28 -1.90
C ALA A 72 -3.27 -1.75 -1.06
N ASN A 73 -2.21 -2.31 -1.68
CA ASN A 73 -1.08 -2.96 -1.01
C ASN A 73 -1.47 -4.16 -0.12
N TYR A 74 -2.58 -4.83 -0.42
CA TYR A 74 -3.00 -6.05 0.26
C TYR A 74 -2.36 -7.27 -0.40
N GLN A 75 -1.73 -8.16 0.38
CA GLN A 75 -1.19 -9.41 -0.13
C GLN A 75 -2.33 -10.32 -0.63
N ILE A 76 -2.42 -10.49 -1.94
CA ILE A 76 -3.45 -11.31 -2.61
C ILE A 76 -2.99 -12.76 -2.74
N PHE A 77 -1.71 -12.96 -3.00
CA PHE A 77 -1.17 -14.26 -3.38
C PHE A 77 0.29 -14.36 -2.97
N CYS A 78 0.67 -15.48 -2.37
CA CYS A 78 2.06 -15.83 -2.13
C CYS A 78 2.31 -17.21 -2.70
N ILE A 79 3.47 -17.37 -3.33
CA ILE A 79 3.94 -18.65 -3.83
C ILE A 79 5.44 -18.76 -3.63
N ASP A 80 5.87 -19.93 -3.17
CA ASP A 80 7.28 -20.30 -3.15
C ASP A 80 7.61 -20.96 -4.49
N LEU A 81 8.42 -20.27 -5.28
CA LEU A 81 8.95 -20.78 -6.53
C LEU A 81 10.24 -21.53 -6.26
N VAL A 82 10.35 -22.74 -6.79
CA VAL A 82 11.54 -23.57 -6.60
C VAL A 82 12.35 -23.56 -7.88
N LYS A 83 13.65 -23.29 -7.73
CA LYS A 83 14.63 -23.40 -8.81
C LYS A 83 15.79 -24.28 -8.40
N LYS A 84 16.37 -24.97 -9.38
CA LYS A 84 17.62 -25.70 -9.17
C LYS A 84 18.73 -24.70 -8.88
N SER A 85 19.68 -25.08 -8.02
CA SER A 85 20.92 -24.32 -7.88
C SER A 85 21.57 -24.14 -9.25
N CYS A 86 21.92 -22.89 -9.56
CA CYS A 86 22.58 -22.51 -10.79
C CYS A 86 23.86 -21.70 -10.51
N TYR A 87 24.33 -21.70 -9.26
CA TYR A 87 25.41 -20.82 -8.83
C TYR A 87 26.76 -21.16 -9.46
N ASP A 88 27.07 -22.45 -9.63
CA ASP A 88 28.31 -22.85 -10.30
C ASP A 88 28.27 -22.52 -11.80
N ASN A 89 27.17 -22.80 -12.48
CA ASN A 89 26.96 -22.38 -13.87
C ASN A 89 27.04 -20.85 -14.03
N PHE A 90 26.58 -20.09 -13.03
CA PHE A 90 26.71 -18.65 -13.02
C PHE A 90 28.17 -18.21 -12.96
N LYS A 91 29.00 -18.83 -12.11
CA LYS A 91 30.44 -18.54 -12.04
C LYS A 91 31.14 -18.87 -13.36
N GLU A 92 30.78 -19.99 -13.99
CA GLU A 92 31.29 -20.36 -15.32
C GLU A 92 30.87 -19.34 -16.37
N TRP A 93 29.61 -18.89 -16.33
CA TRP A 93 29.13 -17.85 -17.23
C TRP A 93 29.91 -16.54 -17.06
N LEU A 94 30.22 -16.10 -15.83
CA LEU A 94 30.96 -14.85 -15.58
C LEU A 94 32.28 -14.73 -16.36
N ILE A 95 32.95 -15.85 -16.61
CA ILE A 95 34.22 -15.92 -17.35
C ILE A 95 34.04 -16.31 -18.83
N SER A 96 32.82 -16.63 -19.26
CA SER A 96 32.50 -16.99 -20.65
C SER A 96 32.28 -15.74 -21.53
N SER A 97 32.22 -15.95 -22.84
CA SER A 97 31.86 -14.92 -23.82
C SER A 97 30.35 -14.81 -24.07
N GLU A 98 29.53 -15.57 -23.33
CA GLU A 98 28.08 -15.56 -23.52
C GLU A 98 27.44 -14.28 -22.98
N GLU A 99 26.57 -13.66 -23.76
CA GLU A 99 25.89 -12.43 -23.35
C GLU A 99 24.74 -12.67 -22.36
N GLN A 100 24.23 -13.89 -22.27
CA GLN A 100 23.01 -14.22 -21.54
C GLN A 100 23.20 -15.39 -20.59
N PHE A 101 22.65 -15.27 -19.39
CA PHE A 101 22.53 -16.36 -18.43
C PHE A 101 21.06 -16.58 -18.07
N ILE A 102 20.55 -17.79 -18.30
CA ILE A 102 19.14 -18.12 -18.13
C ILE A 102 18.94 -18.97 -16.87
N ILE A 103 18.13 -18.46 -15.95
CA ILE A 103 17.65 -19.15 -14.77
C ILE A 103 16.22 -19.61 -15.05
N ARG A 104 16.01 -20.92 -15.04
CA ARG A 104 14.68 -21.51 -15.24
C ARG A 104 14.03 -21.80 -13.90
N ILE A 105 12.84 -21.27 -13.70
CA ILE A 105 12.06 -21.47 -12.49
C ILE A 105 10.87 -22.34 -12.84
N GLN A 106 10.76 -23.46 -12.12
CA GLN A 106 9.58 -24.29 -12.20
C GLN A 106 8.52 -23.70 -11.29
N ASN A 107 7.31 -23.56 -11.84
CA ASN A 107 6.16 -23.09 -11.11
C ASN A 107 5.10 -24.20 -11.12
N ARG A 108 4.36 -24.32 -10.02
CA ARG A 108 3.28 -25.30 -9.87
C ARG A 108 1.96 -24.59 -10.12
N ASP A 109 1.01 -25.29 -10.75
CA ASP A 109 -0.36 -24.79 -10.86
C ASP A 109 -1.00 -24.79 -9.47
N CYS A 110 -1.36 -23.61 -9.01
CA CYS A 110 -1.99 -23.40 -7.72
C CYS A 110 -3.44 -22.93 -7.89
N SER A 111 -4.07 -23.13 -9.05
CA SER A 111 -5.43 -22.64 -9.32
C SER A 111 -6.48 -23.22 -8.37
N ASP A 112 -6.27 -24.45 -7.89
CA ASP A 112 -7.22 -25.21 -7.07
C ASP A 112 -6.87 -25.24 -5.56
N GLU A 113 -5.78 -24.59 -5.14
CA GLU A 113 -5.35 -24.58 -3.74
C GLU A 113 -6.11 -23.53 -2.91
N PRO A 114 -6.60 -23.86 -1.70
CA PRO A 114 -7.08 -22.86 -0.75
C PRO A 114 -5.89 -22.00 -0.34
N LYS A 115 -5.91 -20.73 -0.75
CA LYS A 115 -4.87 -19.74 -0.40
C LYS A 115 -5.42 -18.96 0.79
N THR A 116 -4.64 -18.70 1.85
CA THR A 116 -3.46 -17.83 1.89
C THR A 116 -2.69 -18.10 3.19
N ASN A 117 -1.39 -18.38 3.11
CA ASN A 117 -0.49 -18.10 4.23
C ASN A 117 -0.05 -16.62 4.13
N TYR A 118 -0.36 -15.83 5.17
CA TYR A 118 0.06 -14.44 5.26
C TYR A 118 1.54 -14.39 5.66
N ILE A 119 2.27 -13.42 5.12
CA ILE A 119 3.65 -13.20 5.50
C ILE A 119 3.77 -11.78 5.99
N ASP A 120 4.08 -11.66 7.27
CA ASP A 120 4.55 -10.40 7.81
C ASP A 120 5.95 -10.16 7.25
N THR A 121 6.05 -9.35 6.22
CA THR A 121 7.32 -9.01 5.57
C THR A 121 8.26 -8.19 6.47
N LEU A 122 7.76 -7.62 7.57
CA LEU A 122 8.55 -6.86 8.54
C LEU A 122 9.09 -7.76 9.67
N GLN A 123 8.35 -8.80 10.04
CA GLN A 123 8.75 -9.73 11.09
C GLN A 123 9.32 -11.05 10.56
N ASN A 124 9.22 -11.29 9.25
CA ASN A 124 9.58 -12.54 8.59
C ASN A 124 8.83 -13.76 9.20
N ILE A 125 7.58 -13.54 9.64
CA ILE A 125 6.72 -14.56 10.26
C ILE A 125 5.64 -14.97 9.26
N ILE A 126 5.42 -16.28 9.14
CA ILE A 126 4.29 -16.86 8.40
C ILE A 126 3.09 -16.89 9.37
N TRP A 127 2.05 -16.12 9.08
CA TRP A 127 0.82 -16.17 9.86
C TRP A 127 -0.14 -17.15 9.19
N ASN A 128 -0.47 -18.21 9.92
CA ASN A 128 -1.44 -19.20 9.49
C ASN A 128 -2.86 -18.76 9.91
N ASP A 129 -3.76 -18.65 8.93
CA ASP A 129 -5.23 -18.83 8.91
C ASP A 129 -6.15 -18.34 10.05
N ASN A 130 -5.65 -17.78 11.16
CA ASN A 130 -6.44 -17.55 12.37
C ASN A 130 -6.77 -16.09 12.65
N LEU A 131 -6.96 -15.26 11.62
CA LEU A 131 -7.25 -13.85 11.83
C LEU A 131 -8.75 -13.56 12.05
N ILE A 132 -9.70 -14.34 11.49
CA ILE A 132 -11.16 -14.27 11.79
C ILE A 132 -11.84 -15.62 11.46
N ASP A 133 -12.57 -16.21 12.42
CA ASP A 133 -13.43 -17.42 12.28
C ASP A 133 -12.78 -18.70 11.68
N GLU A 134 -11.48 -18.93 11.86
CA GLU A 134 -10.77 -20.14 11.41
C GLU A 134 -10.94 -20.48 9.91
N LYS A 135 -11.04 -19.47 9.03
CA LYS A 135 -11.23 -19.71 7.59
C LYS A 135 -10.11 -19.10 6.74
N PRO A 136 -9.51 -19.87 5.81
CA PRO A 136 -8.58 -19.35 4.82
C PRO A 136 -9.34 -18.45 3.83
N TYR A 137 -8.99 -17.16 3.81
CA TYR A 137 -9.82 -16.11 3.19
C TYR A 137 -9.31 -15.61 1.82
N TYR A 138 -8.85 -16.50 0.94
CA TYR A 138 -8.72 -16.17 -0.48
C TYR A 138 -9.56 -17.06 -1.39
N ASN A 139 -10.60 -16.46 -1.98
CA ASN A 139 -11.38 -17.04 -3.07
C ASN A 139 -11.34 -16.08 -4.28
N PHE A 140 -10.67 -16.50 -5.35
CA PHE A 140 -10.50 -15.72 -6.59
C PHE A 140 -11.84 -15.26 -7.20
N ASN A 141 -12.89 -16.08 -7.10
CA ASN A 141 -14.22 -15.75 -7.64
C ASN A 141 -14.95 -14.66 -6.83
N GLU A 142 -14.52 -14.41 -5.59
CA GLU A 142 -15.10 -13.38 -4.72
C GLU A 142 -14.45 -11.99 -4.92
N TYR A 143 -13.24 -11.94 -5.49
CA TYR A 143 -12.55 -10.71 -5.91
C TYR A 143 -13.20 -10.05 -7.14
N LEU A 144 -14.24 -10.65 -7.71
CA LEU A 144 -15.01 -10.06 -8.81
C LEU A 144 -16.32 -9.40 -8.36
N LYS A 145 -16.60 -9.30 -7.05
CA LYS A 145 -17.87 -8.79 -6.50
C LYS A 145 -17.69 -7.53 -5.63
N ASP A 146 -18.50 -6.51 -5.92
CA ASP A 146 -18.38 -5.11 -5.43
C ASP A 146 -18.21 -4.90 -3.91
N GLY A 147 -18.75 -5.79 -3.05
CA GLY A 147 -18.83 -5.54 -1.60
C GLY A 147 -17.56 -5.77 -0.78
N LYS A 148 -16.63 -6.62 -1.23
CA LYS A 148 -15.46 -7.02 -0.41
C LYS A 148 -14.23 -6.13 -0.58
N HIS A 149 -14.18 -5.30 -1.62
CA HIS A 149 -12.99 -4.49 -1.92
C HIS A 149 -12.81 -3.31 -0.96
N GLY A 150 -13.91 -2.69 -0.52
CA GLY A 150 -13.87 -1.65 0.52
C GLY A 150 -13.27 -2.20 1.82
N TYR A 151 -13.78 -3.35 2.28
CA TYR A 151 -13.27 -4.04 3.46
C TYR A 151 -11.79 -4.42 3.33
N ASN A 152 -11.37 -4.94 2.17
CA ASN A 152 -9.97 -5.29 1.93
C ASN A 152 -9.05 -4.04 1.94
N GLN A 153 -9.52 -2.91 1.42
CA GLN A 153 -8.78 -1.65 1.48
C GLN A 153 -8.64 -1.17 2.93
N GLU A 154 -9.73 -1.18 3.70
CA GLU A 154 -9.70 -0.85 5.13
C GLU A 154 -8.70 -1.74 5.88
N PHE A 155 -8.73 -3.04 5.63
CA PHE A 155 -7.78 -3.97 6.24
C PHE A 155 -6.32 -3.65 5.88
N ALA A 156 -6.03 -3.39 4.60
CA ALA A 156 -4.67 -3.09 4.15
C ALA A 156 -4.14 -1.76 4.72
N ILE A 157 -5.02 -0.75 4.81
CA ILE A 157 -4.70 0.53 5.46
C ILE A 157 -4.43 0.30 6.95
N ARG A 158 -5.26 -0.50 7.63
CA ARG A 158 -5.06 -0.88 9.03
C ARG A 158 -3.70 -1.52 9.24
N THR A 159 -3.34 -2.53 8.45
CA THR A 159 -2.04 -3.21 8.55
C THR A 159 -0.90 -2.23 8.32
N THR A 160 -1.01 -1.39 7.29
CA THR A 160 0.03 -0.41 6.98
C THR A 160 0.20 0.58 8.13
N LEU A 161 -0.88 1.20 8.61
CA LEU A 161 -0.84 2.17 9.71
C LEU A 161 -0.27 1.56 10.99
N SER A 162 -0.55 0.29 11.27
CA SER A 162 -0.03 -0.41 12.45
C SER A 162 1.50 -0.54 12.48
N ASN A 163 2.16 -0.40 11.33
CA ASN A 163 3.62 -0.36 11.22
C ASN A 163 4.25 1.00 11.57
N PHE A 164 3.40 2.03 11.74
CA PHE A 164 3.80 3.41 12.02
C PHE A 164 3.21 3.93 13.32
N PHE A 165 2.04 3.46 13.75
CA PHE A 165 1.34 3.93 14.95
C PHE A 165 0.87 2.75 15.79
N THR A 166 1.00 2.86 17.12
CA THR A 166 0.69 1.77 18.05
C THR A 166 -0.82 1.54 18.15
N PRO A 167 -1.34 0.33 17.83
CA PRO A 167 -2.76 0.00 17.96
C PRO A 167 -3.31 0.21 19.38
N ASN A 168 -4.54 0.74 19.50
CA ASN A 168 -5.26 1.03 20.75
C ASN A 168 -4.59 2.06 21.68
N GLU A 169 -3.50 2.68 21.24
CA GLU A 169 -2.81 3.77 21.95
C GLU A 169 -2.78 5.03 21.08
N GLU A 170 -2.20 4.92 19.89
CA GLU A 170 -2.10 6.00 18.92
C GLU A 170 -3.03 5.77 17.73
N LEU A 171 -3.36 4.52 17.41
CA LEU A 171 -4.16 4.14 16.24
C LEU A 171 -5.38 3.32 16.65
N PHE A 172 -6.55 3.82 16.28
CA PHE A 172 -7.83 3.23 16.60
C PHE A 172 -8.60 2.94 15.31
N TYR A 173 -9.28 1.79 15.25
CA TYR A 173 -9.96 1.28 14.06
C TYR A 173 -11.45 1.16 14.31
N SER A 174 -12.27 1.63 13.37
CA SER A 174 -13.74 1.50 13.39
C SER A 174 -14.36 1.90 14.73
N GLU A 175 -13.84 2.99 15.33
CA GLU A 175 -14.23 3.43 16.66
C GLU A 175 -15.71 3.72 16.75
N LYS A 176 -16.33 3.38 17.89
CA LYS A 176 -17.78 3.45 18.03
C LYS A 176 -18.23 4.68 18.81
N LYS A 177 -19.32 5.26 18.33
CA LYS A 177 -20.15 6.21 19.06
C LYS A 177 -20.92 5.46 20.16
N THR A 178 -21.47 6.19 21.13
CA THR A 178 -22.31 5.61 22.21
C THR A 178 -23.56 4.89 21.69
N ASN A 179 -24.05 5.23 20.50
CA ASN A 179 -25.14 4.54 19.82
C ASN A 179 -24.70 3.31 19.00
N LYS A 180 -23.43 2.87 19.12
CA LYS A 180 -22.78 1.77 18.40
C LYS A 180 -22.54 1.99 16.91
N GLU A 181 -22.89 3.15 16.37
CA GLU A 181 -22.51 3.51 15.01
C GLU A 181 -21.01 3.81 14.95
N GLU A 182 -20.43 3.61 13.77
CA GLU A 182 -19.04 3.95 13.53
C GLU A 182 -18.82 5.46 13.49
N LEU A 183 -17.74 5.90 14.12
CA LEU A 183 -17.27 7.28 14.12
C LEU A 183 -16.47 7.57 12.85
N ALA A 184 -15.49 6.72 12.53
CA ALA A 184 -14.71 6.74 11.30
C ALA A 184 -14.00 5.38 11.10
N ASP A 185 -13.56 5.10 9.87
CA ASP A 185 -12.75 3.91 9.58
C ASP A 185 -11.48 3.86 10.47
N PHE A 186 -10.75 4.98 10.57
CA PHE A 186 -9.55 5.10 11.44
C PHE A 186 -9.45 6.44 12.15
N LEU A 187 -8.89 6.40 13.36
CA LEU A 187 -8.44 7.56 14.10
C LEU A 187 -6.98 7.40 14.50
N ILE A 188 -6.17 8.41 14.22
CA ILE A 188 -4.80 8.51 14.74
C ILE A 188 -4.78 9.64 15.76
N VAL A 189 -4.40 9.31 16.99
CA VAL A 189 -4.18 10.26 18.08
C VAL A 189 -2.68 10.35 18.31
N TYR A 190 -2.11 11.53 18.10
CA TYR A 190 -0.67 11.74 18.31
C TYR A 190 -0.40 13.11 18.92
N LYS A 191 0.07 13.11 20.17
CA LYS A 191 0.27 14.33 20.97
C LYS A 191 -1.02 15.17 20.98
N LYS A 192 -0.99 16.39 20.44
CA LYS A 192 -2.13 17.33 20.39
C LYS A 192 -2.86 17.34 19.04
N ALA A 193 -2.63 16.32 18.22
CA ALA A 193 -3.24 16.18 16.91
C ALA A 193 -4.10 14.92 16.84
N ILE A 194 -5.23 15.02 16.15
CA ILE A 194 -6.04 13.88 15.72
C ILE A 194 -6.18 13.90 14.20
N ILE A 195 -6.04 12.73 13.60
CA ILE A 195 -6.34 12.50 12.19
C ILE A 195 -7.52 11.54 12.10
N ILE A 196 -8.59 12.00 11.44
CA ILE A 196 -9.76 11.20 11.08
C ILE A 196 -9.58 10.73 9.65
N ILE A 197 -9.68 9.42 9.44
CA ILE A 197 -9.51 8.81 8.12
C ILE A 197 -10.77 8.05 7.75
N GLU A 198 -11.29 8.36 6.57
CA GLU A 198 -12.27 7.53 5.87
C GLU A 198 -11.59 6.98 4.62
N SER A 199 -11.79 5.71 4.35
CA SER A 199 -11.32 5.04 3.16
C SER A 199 -12.50 4.72 2.24
N LYS A 200 -12.30 4.91 0.93
CA LYS A 200 -13.32 4.63 -0.07
C LYS A 200 -12.71 3.86 -1.23
N PHE A 201 -13.34 2.73 -1.54
CA PHE A 201 -12.98 1.92 -2.69
C PHE A 201 -14.11 1.98 -3.73
N THR A 202 -13.76 2.19 -4.99
CA THR A 202 -14.72 2.17 -6.10
C THR A 202 -14.21 1.30 -7.25
N ILE A 203 -14.89 0.15 -7.48
CA ILE A 203 -14.62 -0.72 -8.63
C ILE A 203 -15.15 -0.07 -9.90
N SER A 204 -16.42 0.35 -9.88
CA SER A 204 -17.09 0.87 -11.08
C SER A 204 -16.32 2.05 -11.66
N THR A 205 -15.99 1.97 -12.94
CA THR A 205 -15.33 3.04 -13.71
C THR A 205 -16.23 4.25 -13.98
N LYS A 206 -17.50 4.20 -13.58
CA LYS A 206 -18.45 5.31 -13.77
C LYS A 206 -18.14 6.44 -12.79
N GLN A 207 -17.97 7.67 -13.32
CA GLN A 207 -17.65 8.86 -12.54
C GLN A 207 -18.64 9.13 -11.39
N ASN A 208 -19.93 8.88 -11.61
CA ASN A 208 -20.96 9.12 -10.60
C ASN A 208 -20.75 8.26 -9.35
N LYS A 209 -20.29 7.02 -9.49
CA LYS A 209 -20.01 6.14 -8.35
C LYS A 209 -18.83 6.62 -7.51
N PHE A 210 -17.79 7.14 -8.16
CA PHE A 210 -16.69 7.80 -7.46
C PHE A 210 -17.19 9.05 -6.72
N ASN A 211 -17.96 9.91 -7.38
CA ASN A 211 -18.53 11.11 -6.74
C ASN A 211 -19.39 10.75 -5.52
N ASP A 212 -20.27 9.76 -5.64
CA ASP A 212 -21.12 9.31 -4.53
C ASP A 212 -20.27 8.86 -3.33
N ALA A 213 -19.19 8.10 -3.57
CA ALA A 213 -18.29 7.63 -2.53
C ALA A 213 -17.54 8.78 -1.84
N ILE A 214 -17.05 9.76 -2.61
CA ILE A 214 -16.35 10.94 -2.09
C ILE A 214 -17.29 11.85 -1.30
N VAL A 215 -18.50 12.11 -1.81
CA VAL A 215 -19.52 12.88 -1.11
C VAL A 215 -19.88 12.23 0.23
N LYS A 216 -20.01 10.91 0.24
CA LYS A 216 -20.25 10.15 1.48
C LYS A 216 -19.09 10.33 2.47
N ALA A 217 -17.83 10.20 2.02
CA ALA A 217 -16.66 10.40 2.88
C ALA A 217 -16.60 11.81 3.48
N ILE A 218 -16.88 12.85 2.68
CA ILE A 218 -16.94 14.24 3.16
C ILE A 218 -17.98 14.37 4.28
N SER A 219 -19.17 13.80 4.08
CA SER A 219 -20.23 13.84 5.11
C SER A 219 -19.80 13.13 6.40
N GLN A 220 -19.24 11.91 6.29
CA GLN A 220 -18.80 11.12 7.44
C GLN A 220 -17.66 11.83 8.21
N LEU A 221 -16.65 12.34 7.50
CA LEU A 221 -15.52 13.05 8.11
C LEU A 221 -15.95 14.34 8.83
N ASN A 222 -16.87 15.11 8.23
CA ASN A 222 -17.38 16.33 8.88
C ASN A 222 -18.25 15.99 10.10
N GLU A 223 -19.04 14.93 10.04
CA GLU A 223 -19.79 14.47 11.21
C GLU A 223 -18.85 14.04 12.34
N ALA A 224 -17.81 13.28 12.02
CA ALA A 224 -16.81 12.82 12.99
C ALA A 224 -16.04 13.99 13.62
N GLU A 225 -15.64 14.99 12.81
CA GLU A 225 -14.99 16.21 13.29
C GLU A 225 -15.89 17.01 14.24
N ASN A 226 -17.17 17.19 13.87
CA ASN A 226 -18.16 17.85 14.74
C ASN A 226 -18.37 17.08 16.05
N ILE A 227 -18.35 15.74 16.03
CA ILE A 227 -18.40 14.94 17.26
C ILE A 227 -17.16 15.18 18.11
N ILE A 228 -15.98 15.19 17.50
CA ILE A 228 -14.70 15.41 18.18
C ILE A 228 -14.63 16.78 18.87
N TYR A 229 -15.09 17.85 18.21
CA TYR A 229 -15.04 19.20 18.77
C TYR A 229 -16.23 19.54 19.67
N ASP A 230 -17.45 19.22 19.24
CA ASP A 230 -18.66 19.75 19.88
C ASP A 230 -19.35 18.75 20.81
N LYS A 231 -19.12 17.43 20.59
CA LYS A 231 -19.87 16.36 21.27
C LYS A 231 -18.99 15.16 21.68
N PRO A 232 -17.83 15.37 22.34
CA PRO A 232 -16.89 14.30 22.65
C PRO A 232 -17.48 13.22 23.57
N GLU A 233 -18.53 13.53 24.33
CA GLU A 233 -19.27 12.56 25.15
C GLU A 233 -19.92 11.43 24.34
N LYS A 234 -20.12 11.62 23.04
CA LYS A 234 -20.62 10.59 22.13
C LYS A 234 -19.58 9.54 21.77
N ILE A 235 -18.31 9.73 22.12
CA ILE A 235 -17.23 8.77 21.83
C ILE A 235 -17.16 7.74 22.95
N GLN A 236 -17.19 6.46 22.60
CA GLN A 236 -17.18 5.38 23.59
C GLN A 236 -15.81 5.27 24.28
N ASN A 237 -14.73 5.29 23.50
CA ASN A 237 -13.36 5.08 23.97
C ASN A 237 -12.86 6.21 24.87
N ILE A 238 -12.43 5.85 26.10
CA ILE A 238 -11.96 6.81 27.11
C ILE A 238 -10.61 7.43 26.76
N LEU A 239 -9.70 6.67 26.15
CA LEU A 239 -8.36 7.14 25.78
C LEU A 239 -8.44 8.26 24.73
N ILE A 240 -9.35 8.10 23.77
CA ILE A 240 -9.64 9.12 22.76
C ILE A 240 -10.21 10.37 23.44
N LYS A 241 -11.22 10.23 24.31
CA LYS A 241 -11.82 11.35 25.04
C LYS A 241 -10.82 12.12 25.89
N ASP A 242 -9.90 11.43 26.56
CA ASP A 242 -8.87 12.10 27.35
C ASP A 242 -7.89 12.89 26.47
N SER A 243 -7.53 12.33 25.32
CA SER A 243 -6.67 13.00 24.34
C SER A 243 -7.31 14.26 23.75
N LEU A 244 -8.65 14.31 23.67
CA LEU A 244 -9.39 15.48 23.18
C LEU A 244 -9.25 16.72 24.07
N LYS A 245 -8.93 16.56 25.35
CA LYS A 245 -8.78 17.68 26.29
C LYS A 245 -7.60 18.60 25.92
N GLU A 246 -6.59 18.06 25.25
CA GLU A 246 -5.41 18.80 24.80
C GLU A 246 -5.36 19.00 23.28
N LEU A 247 -6.46 18.69 22.57
CA LEU A 247 -6.51 18.76 21.12
C LEU A 247 -6.27 20.19 20.62
N GLN A 248 -5.30 20.32 19.73
CA GLN A 248 -5.02 21.58 19.02
C GLN A 248 -5.38 21.50 17.54
N VAL A 249 -5.22 20.32 16.93
CA VAL A 249 -5.40 20.14 15.49
C VAL A 249 -6.19 18.88 15.20
N CYS A 250 -7.27 19.01 14.43
CA CYS A 250 -7.97 17.89 13.81
C CYS A 250 -7.74 17.95 12.30
N LEU A 251 -7.35 16.82 11.69
CA LEU A 251 -7.21 16.67 10.25
C LEU A 251 -8.19 15.61 9.74
N LYS A 252 -8.86 15.91 8.63
CA LYS A 252 -9.71 14.97 7.90
C LYS A 252 -8.97 14.48 6.67
N ILE A 253 -8.89 13.17 6.49
CA ILE A 253 -8.27 12.54 5.33
C ILE A 253 -9.25 11.55 4.70
N CYS A 254 -9.40 11.62 3.38
CA CYS A 254 -10.11 10.62 2.60
C CYS A 254 -9.09 9.84 1.77
N LEU A 255 -8.93 8.55 2.09
CA LEU A 255 -8.11 7.63 1.30
C LEU A 255 -8.94 7.01 0.18
N PHE A 256 -8.46 7.09 -1.06
CA PHE A 256 -9.17 6.54 -2.22
C PHE A 256 -8.28 5.59 -3.04
N ASN A 257 -8.89 4.60 -3.68
CA ASN A 257 -8.19 3.77 -4.66
C ASN A 257 -7.97 4.56 -5.96
N ASN A 258 -6.72 4.60 -6.43
CA ASN A 258 -6.38 5.13 -7.75
C ASN A 258 -6.03 3.95 -8.68
N ASP A 259 -6.92 3.65 -9.62
CA ASP A 259 -6.74 2.59 -10.62
C ASP A 259 -6.29 3.14 -12.00
N GLY A 260 -5.84 4.41 -12.04
CA GLY A 260 -5.39 5.08 -13.25
C GLY A 260 -6.47 5.80 -14.04
N ARG A 261 -7.72 5.85 -13.56
CA ARG A 261 -8.79 6.65 -14.19
C ARG A 261 -8.58 8.15 -14.00
N ASP A 262 -9.04 8.96 -14.96
CA ASP A 262 -9.04 10.43 -14.82
C ASP A 262 -10.13 10.88 -13.81
N LEU A 263 -9.67 11.40 -12.68
CA LEU A 263 -10.52 11.89 -11.60
C LEU A 263 -10.65 13.42 -11.56
N ALA A 264 -9.98 14.16 -12.44
CA ALA A 264 -9.92 15.62 -12.39
C ALA A 264 -11.32 16.25 -12.43
N LYS A 265 -12.21 15.71 -13.27
CA LYS A 265 -13.61 16.18 -13.36
C LYS A 265 -14.43 15.89 -12.10
N ALA A 266 -14.20 14.75 -11.43
CA ALA A 266 -14.88 14.44 -10.16
C ALA A 266 -14.47 15.43 -9.09
N PHE A 267 -13.17 15.59 -8.89
CA PHE A 267 -12.62 16.47 -7.87
C PHE A 267 -12.97 17.94 -8.13
N LYS A 268 -12.97 18.39 -9.38
CA LYS A 268 -13.46 19.74 -9.73
C LYS A 268 -14.92 19.96 -9.32
N ASN A 269 -15.80 18.98 -9.58
CA ASN A 269 -17.22 19.08 -9.21
C ASN A 269 -17.41 19.11 -7.68
N VAL A 270 -16.67 18.25 -6.97
CA VAL A 270 -16.66 18.20 -5.49
C VAL A 270 -16.15 19.52 -4.92
N GLY A 271 -15.02 20.03 -5.42
CA GLY A 271 -14.43 21.30 -4.97
C GLY A 271 -15.34 22.50 -5.19
N ALA A 272 -16.20 22.48 -6.21
CA ALA A 272 -17.19 23.55 -6.46
C ALA A 272 -18.43 23.46 -5.56
N SER A 273 -18.72 22.28 -5.00
CA SER A 273 -19.97 21.99 -4.28
C SER A 273 -19.85 22.13 -2.76
N TYR A 274 -18.63 22.22 -2.22
CA TYR A 274 -18.38 22.29 -0.78
C TYR A 274 -17.50 23.49 -0.42
N ASN A 275 -17.71 24.03 0.79
CA ASN A 275 -16.78 24.98 1.37
C ASN A 275 -15.43 24.30 1.64
N LYS A 276 -14.31 25.01 1.39
CA LYS A 276 -12.94 24.50 1.52
C LYS A 276 -12.62 24.00 2.93
N ASP A 277 -13.20 24.60 3.96
CA ASP A 277 -13.02 24.16 5.34
C ASP A 277 -13.67 22.78 5.62
N LEU A 278 -14.71 22.43 4.86
CA LEU A 278 -15.40 21.14 4.96
C LEU A 278 -14.70 20.02 4.19
N LEU A 279 -13.77 20.37 3.28
CA LEU A 279 -13.10 19.40 2.43
C LEU A 279 -11.92 18.75 3.18
N PRO A 280 -11.83 17.40 3.17
CA PRO A 280 -10.66 16.69 3.68
C PRO A 280 -9.48 16.81 2.72
N ILE A 281 -8.32 16.31 3.14
CA ILE A 281 -7.22 16.00 2.23
C ILE A 281 -7.58 14.67 1.54
N PHE A 282 -7.65 14.67 0.21
CA PHE A 282 -7.83 13.44 -0.56
C PHE A 282 -6.46 12.88 -0.89
N ILE A 283 -6.20 11.61 -0.56
CA ILE A 283 -4.91 10.97 -0.83
C ILE A 283 -5.17 9.60 -1.45
N SER A 284 -4.49 9.28 -2.56
CA SER A 284 -4.54 7.91 -3.06
C SER A 284 -3.86 6.96 -2.08
N VAL A 285 -4.39 5.74 -1.90
CA VAL A 285 -3.81 4.75 -0.97
C VAL A 285 -2.33 4.50 -1.28
N SER A 286 -1.97 4.41 -2.57
CA SER A 286 -0.58 4.24 -3.01
C SER A 286 0.32 5.40 -2.57
N SER A 287 -0.09 6.65 -2.81
CA SER A 287 0.68 7.84 -2.42
C SER A 287 0.81 7.96 -0.91
N PHE A 288 -0.25 7.63 -0.17
CA PHE A 288 -0.22 7.63 1.29
C PHE A 288 0.81 6.63 1.82
N ASN A 289 0.81 5.40 1.30
CA ASN A 289 1.76 4.36 1.72
C ASN A 289 3.21 4.72 1.39
N GLN A 290 3.47 5.27 0.20
CA GLN A 290 4.79 5.75 -0.20
C GLN A 290 5.27 6.88 0.71
N TYR A 291 4.38 7.83 1.03
CA TYR A 291 4.68 8.94 1.93
C TYR A 291 5.02 8.49 3.36
N LEU A 292 4.26 7.54 3.92
CA LEU A 292 4.55 6.96 5.23
C LEU A 292 5.93 6.26 5.22
N GLY A 293 6.17 5.40 4.23
CA GLY A 293 7.43 4.67 4.07
C GLY A 293 8.63 5.61 3.93
N TYR A 294 8.54 6.61 3.07
CA TYR A 294 9.57 7.62 2.88
C TYR A 294 9.87 8.37 4.19
N SER A 295 8.84 8.80 4.92
CA SER A 295 9.02 9.53 6.19
C SER A 295 9.76 8.70 7.23
N LYS A 296 9.53 7.37 7.27
CA LYS A 296 10.24 6.45 8.16
C LYS A 296 11.68 6.22 7.74
N ILE A 297 11.94 6.04 6.45
CA ILE A 297 13.31 5.87 5.91
C ILE A 297 14.16 7.11 6.19
N GLN A 298 13.60 8.31 5.98
CA GLN A 298 14.35 9.56 6.18
C GLN A 298 14.69 9.82 7.65
N ASN A 299 13.85 9.40 8.60
CA ASN A 299 14.10 9.64 10.02
C ASN A 299 13.35 8.63 10.91
N GLU A 300 13.98 7.51 11.20
CA GLU A 300 13.39 6.42 11.99
C GLU A 300 13.05 6.81 13.45
N LEU A 301 13.70 7.83 14.03
CA LEU A 301 13.42 8.27 15.39
C LEU A 301 12.19 9.18 15.49
N HIS A 302 11.96 10.02 14.48
CA HIS A 302 10.94 11.06 14.52
C HIS A 302 9.88 10.96 13.42
N TYR A 303 9.81 9.85 12.69
CA TYR A 303 8.91 9.69 11.55
C TYR A 303 7.45 9.97 11.86
N LYS A 304 6.91 9.52 13.01
CA LYS A 304 5.51 9.77 13.39
C LYS A 304 5.23 11.26 13.44
N GLN A 305 6.08 12.01 14.15
CA GLN A 305 5.96 13.46 14.25
C GLN A 305 6.09 14.13 12.88
N ASN A 306 7.04 13.69 12.04
CA ASN A 306 7.24 14.24 10.70
C ASN A 306 6.01 13.99 9.81
N ILE A 307 5.44 12.78 9.83
CA ILE A 307 4.22 12.43 9.09
C ILE A 307 3.09 13.40 9.45
N ILE A 308 2.83 13.58 10.74
CA ILE A 308 1.76 14.46 11.22
C ILE A 308 2.05 15.92 10.85
N GLN A 309 3.25 16.42 11.13
CA GLN A 309 3.63 17.82 10.86
C GLN A 309 3.57 18.18 9.38
N ASN A 310 3.99 17.27 8.50
CA ASN A 310 3.94 17.48 7.05
C ASN A 310 2.50 17.47 6.53
N LEU A 311 1.64 16.56 7.00
CA LEU A 311 0.20 16.58 6.65
C LEU A 311 -0.48 17.88 7.12
N ILE A 312 -0.17 18.32 8.34
CA ILE A 312 -0.62 19.61 8.88
C ILE A 312 -0.12 20.76 8.00
N SER A 313 1.17 20.76 7.65
CA SER A 313 1.80 21.79 6.82
C SER A 313 1.19 21.86 5.43
N ILE A 314 0.89 20.72 4.81
CA ILE A 314 0.16 20.65 3.54
C ILE A 314 -1.21 21.31 3.72
N ARG A 315 -1.99 20.92 4.74
CA ARG A 315 -3.31 21.52 4.98
C ARG A 315 -3.23 23.03 5.14
N TYR A 316 -2.30 23.55 5.93
CA TYR A 316 -2.13 24.99 6.12
C TYR A 316 -1.70 25.72 4.84
N LYS A 317 -0.73 25.17 4.10
CA LYS A 317 -0.22 25.78 2.87
C LYS A 317 -1.30 25.95 1.79
N PHE A 318 -2.27 25.04 1.75
CA PHE A 318 -3.33 25.01 0.74
C PHE A 318 -4.72 25.38 1.26
N LYS A 319 -4.86 25.72 2.55
CA LYS A 319 -6.14 25.97 3.24
C LYS A 319 -7.07 26.92 2.48
N ASP A 320 -6.52 28.04 2.00
CA ASP A 320 -7.32 29.09 1.36
C ASP A 320 -7.38 28.94 -0.18
N LYS A 321 -6.55 28.07 -0.74
CA LYS A 321 -6.25 28.08 -2.17
C LYS A 321 -7.12 27.06 -2.91
N GLU A 322 -7.09 25.78 -2.56
CA GLU A 322 -7.62 24.73 -3.43
C GLU A 322 -8.09 23.48 -2.66
N LEU A 323 -8.87 22.65 -3.35
CA LEU A 323 -9.08 21.25 -2.96
C LEU A 323 -7.73 20.54 -2.96
N ILE A 324 -7.40 19.80 -1.89
CA ILE A 324 -6.12 19.11 -1.78
C ILE A 324 -6.30 17.65 -2.20
N VAL A 325 -5.79 17.30 -3.39
CA VAL A 325 -5.77 15.93 -3.89
C VAL A 325 -4.33 15.51 -4.11
N ILE A 326 -3.83 14.58 -3.30
CA ILE A 326 -2.50 14.00 -3.42
C ILE A 326 -2.64 12.66 -4.15
N ASP A 327 -2.31 12.64 -5.43
CA ASP A 327 -2.46 11.48 -6.31
C ASP A 327 -1.13 10.84 -6.72
N GLY A 328 0.00 11.49 -6.42
CA GLY A 328 1.35 10.96 -6.61
C GLY A 328 2.32 11.35 -5.49
N PHE A 329 3.40 10.57 -5.37
CA PHE A 329 4.53 10.89 -4.49
C PHE A 329 5.85 10.60 -5.21
N ASN A 330 6.71 11.61 -5.32
CA ASN A 330 8.06 11.45 -5.85
C ASN A 330 9.00 11.10 -4.68
N SER A 331 9.40 9.83 -4.62
CA SER A 331 10.30 9.31 -3.58
C SER A 331 11.75 9.76 -3.70
N GLU A 332 12.19 10.28 -4.85
CA GLU A 332 13.56 10.78 -5.03
C GLU A 332 13.77 12.12 -4.31
N ILE A 333 12.74 12.96 -4.30
CA ILE A 333 12.80 14.30 -3.69
C ILE A 333 11.83 14.48 -2.51
N GLY A 334 11.08 13.45 -2.15
CA GLY A 334 10.11 13.48 -1.05
C GLY A 334 8.94 14.43 -1.27
N ALA A 335 8.49 14.61 -2.51
CA ALA A 335 7.46 15.60 -2.87
C ALA A 335 6.13 14.94 -3.25
N VAL A 336 5.02 15.48 -2.75
CA VAL A 336 3.67 15.11 -3.19
C VAL A 336 3.33 15.78 -4.52
N THR A 337 2.65 15.05 -5.39
CA THR A 337 2.03 15.59 -6.61
C THR A 337 0.57 15.90 -6.31
N LEU A 338 0.12 17.09 -6.73
CA LEU A 338 -1.26 17.53 -6.59
C LEU A 338 -1.96 17.44 -7.94
N LEU A 339 -3.20 16.92 -7.94
CA LEU A 339 -4.08 16.85 -9.12
C LEU A 339 -4.80 18.18 -9.38
#